data_AF-A0A7Y5T9W4-F1
#
_entry.id   AF-A0A7Y5T9W4-F1
#
_cell.length_a   1.000
_cell.length_b   1.000
_cell.length_c   1.000
_cell.angle_alpha   90.00
_cell.angle_beta   90.00
_cell.angle_gamma   90.00
#
_symmetry.space_group_name_H-M   'P 1'
#
loop_
_entity.id
_entity.type
_entity.pdbx_description
1 polymer ?
#
loop_
_entity_poly.entity_id
_entity_poly.type
_entity_poly.pdbx_seq_one_letter_code
_entity_poly.pdbx_strand_id
1 'polypeptide(L)'
;MTELRARFASVPASVPGARRFVTDGLSSWGLDSLADDAALCVTELAANAALHSVGSFMTVVLTAREGGVRVTVEDDGAVPSAVVVPRAHYDDPDPVVLDLVDQPTTGRGLAIVEVLASGWGVEDAPAGKRVWADFGTDELPPYPDGHPVPEPSRAPLPPGWTLVTLAGCPVRLSLRQDEHLDELVRELQLLNADEGNERSRSVAATIQGLLVAPAHARLTGRQTALLAEEQGQAYVDVEMALPDESSLMIRELQAAVTAADVLCEEMTLLTLASSPELKALRRWMTREVVEQIELRRPAEPWTTWQDPGPDGPAGQG
;
A
#
# COMPACT_ATOMS: atom_id res chain seq x y z
N MET A 1 12.75 20.10 11.57
CA MET A 1 12.18 18.79 11.96
C MET A 1 12.24 17.89 10.76
N THR A 2 12.80 16.70 10.92
CA THR A 2 12.85 15.70 9.85
C THR A 2 11.52 14.94 9.85
N GLU A 3 10.87 14.88 8.69
CA GLU A 3 9.61 14.15 8.48
C GLU A 3 9.83 13.10 7.40
N LEU A 4 9.27 11.90 7.58
CA LEU A 4 9.13 10.88 6.53
C LEU A 4 7.65 10.64 6.27
N ARG A 5 7.26 10.45 5.02
CA ARG A 5 5.85 10.20 4.65
C ARG A 5 5.72 9.17 3.52
N ALA A 6 4.76 8.27 3.66
CA ALA A 6 4.32 7.40 2.56
C ALA A 6 2.81 7.24 2.55
N ARG A 7 2.26 7.05 1.34
CA ARG A 7 0.83 6.86 1.10
C ARG A 7 0.57 5.42 0.69
N PHE A 8 -0.50 4.83 1.24
CA PHE A 8 -0.88 3.44 1.03
C PHE A 8 -2.39 3.37 0.74
N ALA A 9 -2.84 2.42 -0.08
CA ALA A 9 -4.26 2.10 -0.17
C ALA A 9 -4.81 1.73 1.22
N SER A 10 -6.00 2.24 1.55
CA SER A 10 -6.67 2.01 2.84
C SER A 10 -7.34 0.63 2.87
N VAL A 11 -6.51 -0.42 2.83
CA VAL A 11 -6.95 -1.82 2.83
C VAL A 11 -6.05 -2.65 3.76
N PRO A 12 -6.55 -3.73 4.40
CA PRO A 12 -5.78 -4.47 5.40
C PRO A 12 -4.46 -5.04 4.87
N ALA A 13 -4.42 -5.39 3.58
CA ALA A 13 -3.22 -5.91 2.93
C ALA A 13 -2.11 -4.85 2.72
N SER A 14 -2.37 -3.57 2.98
CA SER A 14 -1.36 -2.50 2.99
C SER A 14 -0.63 -2.38 4.33
N VAL A 15 -1.19 -2.94 5.41
CA VAL A 15 -0.65 -2.81 6.78
C VAL A 15 0.80 -3.28 6.91
N PRO A 16 1.24 -4.42 6.31
CA PRO A 16 2.65 -4.82 6.35
C PRO A 16 3.60 -3.79 5.73
N GLY A 17 3.15 -3.10 4.67
CA GLY A 17 3.89 -2.02 4.02
C GLY A 17 4.06 -0.80 4.92
N ALA A 18 2.98 -0.36 5.56
CA ALA A 18 3.00 0.72 6.54
C ALA A 18 3.90 0.40 7.74
N ARG A 19 3.80 -0.82 8.27
CA ARG A 19 4.65 -1.31 9.36
C ARG A 19 6.13 -1.24 8.99
N ARG A 20 6.47 -1.75 7.81
CA ARG A 20 7.84 -1.74 7.29
C ARG A 20 8.38 -0.32 7.09
N PHE A 21 7.56 0.58 6.54
CA PHE A 21 7.92 1.99 6.38
C PHE A 21 8.29 2.64 7.72
N VAL A 22 7.52 2.35 8.78
CA VAL A 22 7.81 2.84 10.13
C VAL A 22 9.11 2.27 10.68
N THR A 23 9.33 0.95 10.59
CA THR A 23 10.56 0.32 11.09
C THR A 23 11.80 0.84 10.37
N ASP A 24 11.78 0.90 9.04
CA ASP A 24 12.91 1.35 8.24
C ASP A 24 13.21 2.85 8.49
N GLY A 25 12.16 3.66 8.66
CA GLY A 25 12.28 5.07 9.03
C GLY A 25 12.95 5.27 10.40
N LEU A 26 12.54 4.51 11.42
CA LEU A 26 13.13 4.61 12.76
C LEU A 26 14.58 4.13 12.81
N SER A 27 14.89 3.01 12.14
CA SER A 27 16.27 2.54 11.98
C SER A 27 17.15 3.59 11.29
N SER A 28 16.62 4.30 10.29
CA SER A 28 17.36 5.36 9.61
C SER A 28 17.70 6.56 10.51
N TRP A 29 16.94 6.76 11.59
CA TRP A 29 17.19 7.78 12.60
C TRP A 29 17.96 7.25 13.82
N GLY A 30 18.34 5.97 13.83
CA GLY A 30 19.01 5.31 14.95
C GLY A 30 18.11 5.11 16.17
N LEU A 31 16.78 5.05 15.97
CA LEU A 31 15.76 4.87 17.00
C LEU A 31 15.25 3.42 17.05
N ASP A 32 16.12 2.43 16.81
CA ASP A 32 15.76 1.01 16.74
C ASP A 32 15.06 0.49 18.00
N SER A 33 15.37 1.06 19.17
CA SER A 33 14.72 0.70 20.44
C SER A 33 13.23 1.04 20.51
N LEU A 34 12.74 1.95 19.65
CA LEU A 34 11.33 2.34 19.56
C LEU A 34 10.60 1.60 18.43
N ALA A 35 11.33 0.85 17.59
CA ALA A 35 10.79 0.30 16.35
C ALA A 35 9.69 -0.73 16.59
N ASP A 36 9.84 -1.62 17.58
CA ASP A 36 8.85 -2.66 17.86
C ASP A 36 7.51 -2.09 18.34
N ASP A 37 7.55 -1.15 19.29
CA ASP A 37 6.36 -0.50 19.85
C ASP A 37 5.64 0.36 18.79
N ALA A 38 6.41 1.15 18.02
CA ALA A 38 5.87 1.96 16.94
C ALA A 38 5.31 1.09 15.79
N ALA A 39 5.95 -0.04 15.49
CA ALA A 39 5.49 -0.99 14.47
C ALA A 39 4.19 -1.67 14.87
N LEU A 40 4.02 -2.01 16.15
CA LEU A 40 2.76 -2.56 16.66
C LEU A 40 1.66 -1.49 16.64
N CYS A 41 1.96 -0.28 17.09
CA CYS A 41 1.03 0.85 17.03
C CYS A 41 0.55 1.14 15.61
N VAL A 42 1.46 1.28 14.63
CA VAL A 42 1.05 1.55 13.24
C VAL A 42 0.25 0.39 12.65
N THR A 43 0.48 -0.84 13.10
CA THR A 43 -0.32 -1.99 12.66
C THR A 43 -1.79 -1.83 13.06
N GLU A 44 -2.03 -1.47 14.33
CA GLU A 44 -3.39 -1.24 14.85
C GLU A 44 -4.03 0.00 14.20
N LEU A 45 -3.29 1.11 14.08
CA LEU A 45 -3.80 2.34 13.48
C LEU A 45 -4.13 2.16 11.99
N ALA A 46 -3.25 1.51 11.23
CA ALA A 46 -3.47 1.23 9.81
C ALA A 46 -4.60 0.22 9.59
N ALA A 47 -4.73 -0.80 10.46
CA ALA A 47 -5.86 -1.73 10.41
C ALA A 47 -7.19 -1.01 10.69
N ASN A 48 -7.21 -0.10 11.67
CA ASN A 48 -8.39 0.72 11.96
C ASN A 48 -8.76 1.61 10.77
N ALA A 49 -7.78 2.29 10.16
CA ALA A 49 -8.01 3.10 8.95
C ALA A 49 -8.57 2.24 7.81
N ALA A 50 -8.00 1.07 7.56
CA ALA A 50 -8.43 0.16 6.51
C ALA A 50 -9.83 -0.44 6.72
N LEU A 51 -10.28 -0.59 7.97
CA LEU A 51 -11.58 -1.20 8.29
C LEU A 51 -12.70 -0.18 8.46
N HIS A 52 -12.37 1.04 8.89
CA HIS A 52 -13.36 2.00 9.36
C HIS A 52 -13.33 3.34 8.63
N SER A 53 -12.27 3.63 7.86
CA SER A 53 -12.25 4.84 7.05
C SER A 53 -13.13 4.71 5.82
N VAL A 54 -13.71 5.84 5.41
CA VAL A 54 -14.38 6.00 4.10
C VAL A 54 -13.36 6.41 3.03
N GLY A 55 -12.14 6.77 3.44
CA GLY A 55 -11.02 7.14 2.56
C GLY A 55 -10.50 5.94 1.76
N SER A 56 -10.00 6.25 0.56
CA SER A 56 -9.35 5.27 -0.33
C SER A 56 -7.89 5.05 0.03
N PHE A 57 -7.27 6.01 0.70
CA PHE A 57 -5.87 5.95 1.09
C PHE A 57 -5.68 6.36 2.53
N MET A 58 -4.61 5.82 3.11
CA MET A 58 -4.03 6.30 4.36
C MET A 58 -2.63 6.82 4.08
N THR A 59 -2.25 7.86 4.82
CA THR A 59 -0.92 8.45 4.80
C THR A 59 -0.27 8.21 6.15
N VAL A 60 0.89 7.55 6.14
CA VAL A 60 1.70 7.32 7.32
C VAL A 60 2.81 8.36 7.37
N VAL A 61 2.93 9.05 8.49
CA VAL A 61 3.92 10.11 8.70
C VAL A 61 4.72 9.81 9.97
N LEU A 62 6.05 9.87 9.84
CA LEU A 62 6.96 9.89 10.97
C LEU A 62 7.49 11.32 11.14
N THR A 63 7.36 11.89 12.32
CA THR A 63 7.94 13.19 12.65
C THR A 63 8.96 13.03 13.76
N ALA A 64 10.22 13.33 13.48
CA ALA A 64 11.27 13.31 14.49
C ALA A 64 10.97 14.32 15.61
N ARG A 65 11.09 13.87 16.85
CA ARG A 65 10.97 14.69 18.06
C ARG A 65 12.29 14.65 18.83
N GLU A 66 12.47 15.58 19.75
CA GLU A 66 13.59 15.51 20.68
C GLU A 66 13.46 14.23 21.53
N GLY A 67 14.42 13.32 21.43
CA GLY A 67 14.41 12.05 22.18
C GLY A 67 13.34 11.05 21.76
N GLY A 68 12.66 11.23 20.61
CA GLY A 68 11.53 10.38 20.24
C GLY A 68 10.99 10.60 18.83
N VAL A 69 9.80 10.05 18.60
CA VAL A 69 9.11 10.09 17.31
C VAL A 69 7.61 10.22 17.51
N ARG A 70 6.95 10.96 16.62
CA ARG A 70 5.50 10.88 16.42
C ARG A 70 5.21 10.02 15.20
N VAL A 71 4.40 8.98 15.38
CA VAL A 71 3.81 8.20 14.29
C VAL A 71 2.38 8.69 14.08
N THR A 72 2.04 9.01 12.83
CA THR A 72 0.72 9.53 12.46
C THR A 72 0.15 8.70 11.32
N VAL A 73 -1.13 8.34 11.42
CA VAL A 73 -1.93 7.75 10.34
C VAL A 73 -3.08 8.69 10.05
N GLU A 74 -3.13 9.21 8.81
CA GLU A 74 -4.17 10.11 8.33
C GLU A 74 -4.91 9.46 7.17
N ASP A 75 -6.22 9.36 7.27
CA ASP A 75 -7.05 8.95 6.13
C ASP A 75 -7.45 10.13 5.25
N ASP A 76 -7.76 9.86 3.98
CA ASP A 76 -8.23 10.86 3.02
C ASP A 76 -9.75 10.89 2.85
N GLY A 77 -10.47 10.35 3.83
CA GLY A 77 -11.93 10.35 3.87
C GLY A 77 -12.49 11.69 4.34
N ALA A 78 -12.97 12.52 3.42
CA ALA A 78 -13.69 13.76 3.74
C ALA A 78 -15.11 13.48 4.30
N VAL A 79 -15.22 12.95 5.52
CA VAL A 79 -16.50 12.88 6.24
C VAL A 79 -16.32 13.30 7.71
N PRO A 80 -17.18 14.20 8.26
CA PRO A 80 -17.10 14.64 9.65
C PRO A 80 -17.24 13.51 10.67
N SER A 81 -16.44 13.61 11.73
CA SER A 81 -16.44 12.79 12.95
C SER A 81 -17.85 12.32 13.39
N ALA A 82 -18.13 11.02 13.24
CA ALA A 82 -19.20 10.36 14.01
C ALA A 82 -18.90 8.90 14.43
N VAL A 83 -17.78 8.28 14.02
CA VAL A 83 -17.57 6.83 14.24
C VAL A 83 -16.40 6.47 15.17
N VAL A 84 -15.69 7.45 15.74
CA VAL A 84 -14.73 7.15 16.82
C VAL A 84 -14.86 8.23 17.89
N VAL A 85 -15.64 7.93 18.93
CA VAL A 85 -15.72 8.77 20.14
C VAL A 85 -14.47 8.49 20.99
N PRO A 86 -13.65 9.51 21.31
CA PRO A 86 -12.49 9.37 22.19
C PRO A 86 -12.91 9.03 23.62
N ARG A 87 -12.20 8.10 24.29
CA ARG A 87 -12.17 8.10 25.76
C ARG A 87 -11.18 9.16 26.22
N ALA A 88 -11.68 10.37 26.44
CA ALA A 88 -11.06 11.31 27.37
C ALA A 88 -11.94 11.36 28.62
N HIS A 89 -11.34 11.08 29.78
CA HIS A 89 -11.90 11.18 31.12
C HIS A 89 -13.00 10.17 31.52
N TYR A 90 -12.59 9.15 32.26
CA TYR A 90 -13.47 8.46 33.19
C TYR A 90 -13.83 9.42 34.33
N ASP A 91 -15.03 10.01 34.28
CA ASP A 91 -15.71 10.53 35.48
C ASP A 91 -17.26 10.47 35.43
N ASP A 92 -17.90 9.97 34.36
CA ASP A 92 -19.35 9.69 34.39
C ASP A 92 -19.77 8.64 33.34
N PRO A 93 -20.47 7.54 33.69
CA PRO A 93 -20.91 6.54 32.71
C PRO A 93 -22.24 6.96 32.07
N ASP A 94 -22.19 7.50 30.85
CA ASP A 94 -23.39 7.74 30.03
C ASP A 94 -23.88 6.43 29.36
N PRO A 95 -25.18 6.07 29.37
CA PRO A 95 -25.67 4.75 28.94
C PRO A 95 -25.54 4.46 27.43
N VAL A 96 -25.17 5.45 26.61
CA VAL A 96 -24.96 5.28 25.16
C VAL A 96 -23.62 4.61 24.84
N VAL A 97 -22.73 4.49 25.83
CA VAL A 97 -21.37 3.90 25.68
C VAL A 97 -21.38 2.37 25.63
N LEU A 98 -22.48 1.71 26.01
CA LEU A 98 -22.53 0.24 26.09
C LEU A 98 -22.67 -0.48 24.74
N ASP A 99 -23.17 0.17 23.68
CA ASP A 99 -23.41 -0.49 22.38
C ASP A 99 -22.14 -0.57 21.49
N LEU A 100 -21.12 0.25 21.74
CA LEU A 100 -19.86 0.24 20.96
C LEU A 100 -18.78 -0.68 21.55
N VAL A 101 -18.92 -1.04 22.84
CA VAL A 101 -18.05 -2.00 23.54
C VAL A 101 -18.30 -3.44 23.06
N ASP A 102 -19.42 -3.67 22.37
CA ASP A 102 -19.81 -4.96 21.81
C ASP A 102 -19.26 -5.23 20.39
N GLN A 103 -18.38 -4.37 19.85
CA GLN A 103 -17.60 -4.70 18.65
C GLN A 103 -16.24 -5.31 19.06
N PRO A 104 -16.04 -6.63 18.87
CA PRO A 104 -14.98 -7.39 19.55
C PRO A 104 -13.52 -7.09 19.13
N THR A 105 -13.29 -6.14 18.21
CA THR A 105 -11.97 -5.85 17.61
C THR A 105 -11.47 -4.41 17.80
N THR A 106 -12.32 -3.39 17.68
CA THR A 106 -11.92 -1.96 17.70
C THR A 106 -11.42 -1.47 19.07
N GLY A 107 -12.00 -1.98 20.16
CA GLY A 107 -11.62 -1.59 21.52
C GLY A 107 -10.25 -2.11 21.98
N ARG A 108 -9.70 -3.15 21.33
CA ARG A 108 -8.40 -3.74 21.69
C ARG A 108 -7.23 -3.00 21.04
N GLY A 109 -7.38 -2.58 19.78
CA GLY A 109 -6.30 -1.90 19.05
C GLY A 109 -5.89 -0.57 19.68
N LEU A 110 -6.86 0.26 20.08
CA LEU A 110 -6.57 1.53 20.77
C LEU A 110 -6.04 1.33 22.19
N ALA A 111 -6.43 0.26 22.88
CA ALA A 111 -5.84 -0.09 24.18
C ALA A 111 -4.36 -0.48 24.06
N ILE A 112 -3.95 -1.10 22.95
CA ILE A 112 -2.53 -1.37 22.66
C ILE A 112 -1.77 -0.06 22.45
N VAL A 113 -2.33 0.88 21.68
CA VAL A 113 -1.72 2.20 21.48
C VAL A 113 -1.58 2.95 22.81
N GLU A 114 -2.61 2.93 23.65
CA GLU A 114 -2.61 3.59 24.97
C GLU A 114 -1.53 3.03 25.91
N VAL A 115 -1.23 1.73 25.83
CA VAL A 115 -0.20 1.10 26.67
C VAL A 115 1.23 1.38 26.17
N LEU A 116 1.41 1.47 24.84
CA LEU A 116 2.75 1.56 24.24
C LEU A 116 3.22 3.00 24.01
N ALA A 117 2.30 3.92 23.72
CA ALA A 117 2.63 5.31 23.42
C ALA A 117 2.85 6.13 24.69
N SER A 118 3.79 7.07 24.65
CA SER A 118 3.95 8.09 25.72
C SER A 118 2.84 9.14 25.68
N GLY A 119 2.20 9.31 24.54
CA GLY A 119 0.99 10.10 24.35
C GLY A 119 0.34 9.76 23.02
N TRP A 120 -0.97 9.89 22.92
CA TRP A 120 -1.68 9.67 21.66
C TRP A 120 -2.91 10.56 21.59
N GLY A 121 -3.42 10.75 20.37
CA GLY A 121 -4.60 11.58 20.17
C GLY A 121 -5.21 11.40 18.78
N VAL A 122 -6.37 12.03 18.62
CA VAL A 122 -7.12 12.08 17.36
C VAL A 122 -7.38 13.53 17.03
N GLU A 123 -7.04 13.92 15.81
CA GLU A 123 -7.25 15.25 15.25
C GLU A 123 -8.17 15.14 14.02
N ASP A 124 -9.05 16.11 13.85
CA ASP A 124 -9.72 16.31 12.56
C ASP A 124 -8.70 16.94 11.60
N ALA A 125 -8.46 16.31 10.45
CA ALA A 125 -7.62 16.81 9.38
C ALA A 125 -8.49 17.27 8.19
N PRO A 126 -8.03 18.21 7.35
CA PRO A 126 -8.79 18.64 6.17
C PRO A 126 -9.15 17.50 5.21
N ALA A 127 -8.34 16.44 5.18
CA ALA A 127 -8.54 15.26 4.35
C ALA A 127 -9.33 14.15 5.04
N GLY A 128 -9.52 14.18 6.36
CA GLY A 128 -10.18 13.10 7.10
C GLY A 128 -9.78 13.04 8.57
N LYS A 129 -9.66 11.85 9.15
CA LYS A 129 -9.17 11.70 10.52
C LYS A 129 -7.68 11.46 10.55
N ARG A 130 -7.03 12.09 11.52
CA ARG A 130 -5.63 11.85 11.88
C ARG A 130 -5.57 11.24 13.27
N VAL A 131 -4.91 10.09 13.39
CA VAL A 131 -4.56 9.48 14.67
C VAL A 131 -3.05 9.51 14.81
N TRP A 132 -2.56 9.96 15.97
CA TRP A 132 -1.13 10.05 16.25
C TRP A 132 -0.78 9.38 17.58
N ALA A 133 0.45 8.89 17.65
CA ALA A 133 1.06 8.31 18.84
C ALA A 133 2.54 8.72 18.93
N ASP A 134 2.96 9.14 20.12
CA ASP A 134 4.33 9.52 20.43
C ASP A 134 5.06 8.39 21.17
N PHE A 135 6.36 8.26 20.91
CA PHE A 135 7.26 7.30 21.54
C PHE A 135 8.56 7.99 21.95
N GLY A 136 9.13 7.63 23.11
CA GLY A 136 10.38 8.21 23.65
C GLY A 136 10.18 9.01 24.94
N THR A 137 11.28 9.50 25.52
CA THR A 137 11.34 10.07 26.88
C THR A 137 11.32 11.60 26.87
N ASP A 138 10.14 12.21 27.00
CA ASP A 138 9.76 13.23 28.01
C ASP A 138 8.43 13.90 27.60
N GLU A 139 7.69 14.43 28.57
CA GLU A 139 6.46 15.21 28.39
C GLU A 139 6.60 16.21 27.23
N LEU A 140 5.85 15.95 26.16
CA LEU A 140 5.89 16.78 24.96
C LEU A 140 5.04 18.05 25.16
N PRO A 141 5.51 19.23 24.75
CA PRO A 141 4.64 20.38 24.61
C PRO A 141 3.54 20.07 23.57
N PRO A 142 2.31 20.58 23.77
CA PRO A 142 1.21 20.37 22.83
C PRO A 142 1.64 20.78 21.41
N TYR A 143 1.26 19.96 20.44
CA TYR A 143 1.45 20.26 19.03
C TYR A 143 0.83 21.64 18.73
N PRO A 144 1.54 22.57 18.06
CA PRO A 144 0.91 23.80 17.63
C PRO A 144 -0.18 23.46 16.63
N ASP A 145 -1.44 23.75 16.99
CA ASP A 145 -2.57 23.63 16.09
C ASP A 145 -2.26 24.34 14.76
N GLY A 146 -2.50 23.64 13.65
CA GLY A 146 -2.55 24.26 12.32
C GLY A 146 -1.26 24.32 11.52
N HIS A 147 -0.26 23.46 11.77
CA HIS A 147 0.80 23.28 10.77
C HIS A 147 0.22 22.71 9.47
N PRO A 148 0.43 23.38 8.32
CA PRO A 148 -0.05 22.87 7.05
C PRO A 148 0.66 21.55 6.75
N VAL A 149 -0.14 20.53 6.45
CA VAL A 149 0.32 19.25 5.94
C VAL A 149 1.02 19.52 4.60
N PRO A 150 2.33 19.22 4.45
CA PRO A 150 2.96 19.28 3.13
C PRO A 150 2.25 18.30 2.19
N GLU A 151 2.08 18.68 0.92
CA GLU A 151 1.43 17.82 -0.08
C GLU A 151 2.05 16.41 -0.08
N PRO A 152 1.24 15.34 -0.14
CA PRO A 152 1.68 13.97 0.09
C PRO A 152 2.78 13.45 -0.85
N SER A 153 2.99 14.09 -2.01
CA SER A 153 3.87 13.64 -3.11
C SER A 153 5.35 14.03 -2.95
N ARG A 154 5.73 14.92 -2.02
CA ARG A 154 7.11 15.49 -1.96
C ARG A 154 7.86 15.36 -0.63
N ALA A 155 7.29 14.68 0.35
CA ALA A 155 7.96 14.47 1.62
C ALA A 155 9.05 13.39 1.51
N PRO A 156 10.13 13.48 2.30
CA PRO A 156 11.24 12.53 2.23
C PRO A 156 10.79 11.10 2.54
N LEU A 157 11.44 10.12 1.91
CA LEU A 157 11.32 8.70 2.24
C LEU A 157 12.52 8.23 3.08
N PRO A 158 12.40 7.12 3.84
CA PRO A 158 13.56 6.49 4.46
C PRO A 158 14.66 6.18 3.43
N PRO A 159 15.94 6.15 3.82
CA PRO A 159 16.99 5.58 2.99
C PRO A 159 16.63 4.16 2.53
N GLY A 160 16.95 3.82 1.28
CA GLY A 160 16.59 2.54 0.69
C GLY A 160 15.13 2.45 0.23
N TRP A 161 14.39 3.56 0.20
CA TRP A 161 13.07 3.65 -0.41
C TRP A 161 13.08 4.61 -1.61
N THR A 162 12.21 4.33 -2.56
CA THR A 162 12.05 5.11 -3.80
C THR A 162 10.58 5.44 -4.02
N LEU A 163 10.28 6.71 -4.35
CA LEU A 163 8.98 7.09 -4.88
C LEU A 163 8.98 6.75 -6.38
N VAL A 164 8.12 5.82 -6.77
CA VAL A 164 7.96 5.36 -8.14
C VAL A 164 6.67 5.93 -8.72
N THR A 165 6.74 6.42 -9.96
CA THR A 165 5.60 6.95 -10.70
C THR A 165 5.37 6.14 -11.98
N LEU A 166 4.20 5.53 -12.12
CA LEU A 166 3.71 4.98 -13.39
C LEU A 166 2.95 6.07 -14.13
N ALA A 167 3.64 6.86 -14.93
CA ALA A 167 3.07 8.01 -15.62
C ALA A 167 2.11 7.59 -16.75
N GLY A 168 0.94 8.21 -16.80
CA GLY A 168 -0.08 7.97 -17.82
C GLY A 168 -0.58 6.52 -17.86
N CYS A 169 -0.66 5.83 -16.73
CA CYS A 169 -1.09 4.43 -16.67
C CYS A 169 -2.53 4.27 -17.22
N PRO A 170 -2.76 3.36 -18.19
CA PRO A 170 -4.08 3.16 -18.79
C PRO A 170 -5.06 2.50 -17.81
N VAL A 171 -6.05 3.25 -17.34
CA VAL A 171 -6.94 2.89 -16.23
C VAL A 171 -7.60 1.52 -16.44
N ARG A 172 -8.36 1.36 -17.53
CA ARG A 172 -9.08 0.10 -17.83
C ARG A 172 -8.17 -1.09 -18.13
N LEU A 173 -6.95 -0.86 -18.59
CA LEU A 173 -6.02 -1.96 -18.84
C LEU A 173 -5.33 -2.38 -17.54
N SER A 174 -5.05 -1.44 -16.64
CA SER A 174 -4.57 -1.72 -15.29
C SER A 174 -5.58 -2.49 -14.46
N LEU A 175 -6.86 -2.13 -14.50
CA LEU A 175 -7.90 -2.86 -13.77
C LEU A 175 -8.08 -4.29 -14.28
N ARG A 176 -8.09 -4.48 -15.61
CA ARG A 176 -8.12 -5.84 -16.22
C ARG A 176 -6.90 -6.68 -15.86
N GLN A 177 -5.73 -6.06 -15.73
CA GLN A 177 -4.51 -6.73 -15.28
C GLN A 177 -4.66 -7.23 -13.83
N ASP A 178 -5.24 -6.41 -12.94
CA ASP A 178 -5.48 -6.80 -11.55
C ASP A 178 -6.52 -7.94 -11.45
N GLU A 179 -7.60 -7.86 -12.23
CA GLU A 179 -8.62 -8.92 -12.31
C GLU A 179 -8.00 -10.24 -12.78
N HIS A 180 -7.21 -10.20 -13.85
CA HIS A 180 -6.55 -11.39 -14.39
C HIS A 180 -5.56 -12.01 -13.39
N LEU A 181 -4.80 -11.19 -12.66
CA LEU A 181 -3.94 -11.68 -11.58
C LEU A 181 -4.73 -12.36 -10.46
N ASP A 182 -5.87 -11.79 -10.05
CA ASP A 182 -6.72 -12.38 -9.03
C ASP A 182 -7.34 -13.71 -9.50
N GLU A 183 -7.71 -13.82 -10.78
CA GLU A 183 -8.18 -15.08 -11.39
C GLU A 183 -7.11 -16.17 -11.40
N LEU A 184 -5.90 -15.85 -11.85
CA LEU A 184 -4.77 -16.78 -11.85
C LEU A 184 -4.47 -17.31 -10.44
N VAL A 185 -4.44 -16.42 -9.45
CA VAL A 185 -4.20 -16.80 -8.04
C VAL A 185 -5.29 -17.74 -7.55
N ARG A 186 -6.56 -17.41 -7.81
CA ARG A 186 -7.71 -18.21 -7.38
C ARG A 186 -7.68 -19.60 -8.00
N GLU A 187 -7.41 -19.71 -9.29
CA GLU A 187 -7.37 -20.99 -9.97
C GLU A 187 -6.17 -21.84 -9.50
N LEU A 188 -4.98 -21.24 -9.40
CA LEU A 188 -3.79 -21.92 -8.91
C LEU A 188 -3.95 -22.40 -7.45
N GLN A 189 -4.72 -21.68 -6.62
CA GLN A 189 -5.12 -22.12 -5.29
C GLN A 189 -6.05 -23.34 -5.32
N LEU A 190 -7.01 -23.37 -6.23
CA LEU A 190 -7.90 -24.52 -6.39
C LEU A 190 -7.14 -25.76 -6.89
N LEU A 191 -6.22 -25.59 -7.83
CA LEU A 191 -5.38 -26.66 -8.33
C LEU A 191 -4.37 -27.16 -7.29
N ASN A 192 -3.89 -26.31 -6.38
CA ASN A 192 -3.05 -26.76 -5.26
C ASN A 192 -3.76 -27.78 -4.35
N ALA A 193 -5.09 -27.78 -4.30
CA ALA A 193 -5.87 -28.74 -3.55
C ALA A 193 -5.99 -30.11 -4.25
N ASP A 194 -5.58 -30.23 -5.51
CA ASP A 194 -5.64 -31.44 -6.33
C ASP A 194 -4.21 -31.89 -6.71
N GLU A 195 -3.79 -33.10 -6.36
CA GLU A 195 -2.36 -33.49 -6.23
C GLU A 195 -1.53 -33.55 -7.54
N GLY A 196 -2.12 -33.23 -8.70
CA GLY A 196 -1.63 -33.66 -10.01
C GLY A 196 -0.55 -32.84 -10.74
N ASN A 197 -0.21 -31.60 -10.35
CA ASN A 197 0.67 -30.75 -11.16
C ASN A 197 1.70 -29.90 -10.38
N GLU A 198 2.91 -30.43 -10.20
CA GLU A 198 4.01 -29.76 -9.50
C GLU A 198 4.42 -28.41 -10.11
N ARG A 199 4.36 -28.27 -11.44
CA ARG A 199 4.70 -27.01 -12.14
C ARG A 199 3.71 -25.91 -11.78
N SER A 200 2.41 -26.20 -11.80
CA SER A 200 1.38 -25.26 -11.37
C SER A 200 1.54 -24.88 -9.90
N ARG A 201 1.86 -25.83 -9.00
CA ARG A 201 2.09 -25.53 -7.58
C ARG A 201 3.27 -24.60 -7.34
N SER A 202 4.37 -24.80 -8.08
CA SER A 202 5.55 -23.94 -7.98
C SER A 202 5.25 -22.51 -8.43
N VAL A 203 4.52 -22.35 -9.55
CA VAL A 203 4.05 -21.04 -10.02
C VAL A 203 3.10 -20.41 -9.01
N ALA A 204 2.15 -21.18 -8.46
CA ALA A 204 1.21 -20.73 -7.43
C ALA A 204 1.92 -20.19 -6.19
N ALA A 205 2.87 -20.96 -5.64
CA ALA A 205 3.63 -20.57 -4.46
C ALA A 205 4.46 -19.30 -4.70
N THR A 206 5.08 -19.20 -5.88
CA THR A 206 5.86 -18.03 -6.27
C THR A 206 4.98 -16.79 -6.39
N ILE A 207 3.87 -16.88 -7.14
CA ILE A 207 2.92 -15.76 -7.27
C ILE A 207 2.37 -15.35 -5.90
N GLN A 208 1.96 -16.30 -5.06
CA GLN A 208 1.42 -15.98 -3.73
C GLN A 208 2.43 -15.29 -2.84
N GLY A 209 3.65 -15.79 -2.73
CA GLY A 209 4.70 -15.16 -1.92
C GLY A 209 4.98 -13.72 -2.37
N LEU A 210 4.99 -13.51 -3.68
CA LEU A 210 5.28 -12.22 -4.30
C LEU A 210 4.08 -11.28 -4.45
N LEU A 211 2.86 -11.76 -4.22
CA LEU A 211 1.69 -10.88 -4.08
C LEU A 211 1.53 -10.37 -2.65
N VAL A 212 2.19 -11.01 -1.67
CA VAL A 212 2.22 -10.55 -0.28
C VAL A 212 3.35 -9.53 -0.07
N ALA A 213 4.55 -9.78 -0.61
CA ALA A 213 5.75 -9.01 -0.26
C ALA A 213 5.81 -7.56 -0.80
N PRO A 214 5.18 -7.20 -1.94
CA PRO A 214 4.91 -5.83 -2.38
C PRO A 214 3.41 -5.56 -2.56
N ALA A 215 2.53 -6.22 -1.77
CA ALA A 215 1.08 -6.15 -1.93
C ALA A 215 0.56 -4.71 -2.03
N HIS A 216 1.10 -3.81 -1.20
CA HIS A 216 0.64 -2.43 -1.13
C HIS A 216 0.82 -1.68 -2.45
N ALA A 217 1.84 -2.00 -3.26
CA ALA A 217 2.09 -1.30 -4.51
C ALA A 217 0.97 -1.59 -5.50
N ARG A 218 0.66 -2.87 -5.69
CA ARG A 218 -0.48 -3.29 -6.51
C ARG A 218 -1.79 -2.68 -6.01
N LEU A 219 -2.03 -2.70 -4.70
CA LEU A 219 -3.27 -2.19 -4.10
C LEU A 219 -3.40 -0.66 -4.24
N THR A 220 -2.31 0.09 -4.04
CA THR A 220 -2.25 1.53 -4.32
C THR A 220 -2.55 1.80 -5.80
N GLY A 221 -1.93 1.07 -6.72
CA GLY A 221 -2.22 1.19 -8.15
C GLY A 221 -3.67 0.90 -8.51
N ARG A 222 -4.22 -0.21 -7.99
CA ARG A 222 -5.62 -0.60 -8.18
C ARG A 222 -6.59 0.45 -7.67
N GLN A 223 -6.37 0.96 -6.46
CA GLN A 223 -7.25 1.97 -5.85
C GLN A 223 -7.21 3.28 -6.65
N THR A 224 -6.02 3.72 -7.07
CA THR A 224 -5.87 4.90 -7.94
C THR A 224 -6.61 4.70 -9.26
N ALA A 225 -6.51 3.51 -9.88
CA ALA A 225 -7.22 3.21 -11.12
C ALA A 225 -8.75 3.17 -10.95
N LEU A 226 -9.26 2.62 -9.84
CA LEU A 226 -10.71 2.60 -9.55
C LEU A 226 -11.28 4.03 -9.42
N LEU A 227 -10.62 4.89 -8.66
CA LEU A 227 -11.03 6.30 -8.52
C LEU A 227 -10.96 7.05 -9.85
N ALA A 228 -9.92 6.81 -10.65
CA ALA A 228 -9.80 7.38 -11.97
C ALA A 228 -10.93 6.91 -12.91
N GLU A 229 -11.33 5.63 -12.83
CA GLU A 229 -12.45 5.10 -13.60
C GLU A 229 -13.79 5.73 -13.19
N GLU A 230 -14.05 5.89 -11.90
CA GLU A 230 -15.24 6.59 -11.40
C GLU A 230 -15.32 8.04 -11.89
N GLN A 231 -14.16 8.68 -12.05
CA GLN A 231 -14.03 10.03 -12.62
C GLN A 231 -14.03 10.06 -14.15
N GLY A 232 -14.17 8.91 -14.81
CA GLY A 232 -14.20 8.79 -16.28
C GLY A 232 -12.84 9.06 -16.96
N GLN A 233 -11.73 8.95 -16.22
CA GLN A 233 -10.39 9.17 -16.74
C GLN A 233 -9.90 7.92 -17.49
N ALA A 234 -9.30 8.13 -18.66
CA ALA A 234 -8.71 7.03 -19.44
C ALA A 234 -7.29 6.66 -18.97
N TYR A 235 -6.58 7.62 -18.41
CA TYR A 235 -5.19 7.51 -17.96
C TYR A 235 -5.03 8.22 -16.62
N VAL A 236 -4.15 7.69 -15.76
CA VAL A 236 -3.85 8.25 -14.44
C VAL A 236 -2.38 8.05 -14.10
N ASP A 237 -1.77 9.01 -13.42
CA ASP A 237 -0.44 8.82 -12.83
C ASP A 237 -0.60 8.06 -11.52
N VAL A 238 0.15 6.96 -11.35
CA VAL A 238 0.16 6.19 -10.11
C VAL A 238 1.49 6.42 -9.40
N GLU A 239 1.45 6.99 -8.20
CA GLU A 239 2.62 7.16 -7.34
C GLU A 239 2.61 6.15 -6.18
N MET A 240 3.76 5.56 -5.88
CA MET A 240 3.93 4.62 -4.78
C MET A 240 5.34 4.64 -4.20
N ALA A 241 5.44 4.59 -2.87
CA ALA A 241 6.71 4.43 -2.19
C ALA A 241 7.04 2.94 -2.06
N LEU A 242 8.24 2.55 -2.47
CA LEU A 242 8.70 1.16 -2.49
C LEU A 242 10.11 1.03 -1.88
N PRO A 243 10.38 0.01 -1.06
CA PRO A 243 11.74 -0.39 -0.71
C PRO A 243 12.54 -0.78 -1.97
N ASP A 244 13.83 -0.48 -2.01
CA ASP A 244 14.68 -0.69 -3.18
C ASP A 244 14.80 -2.18 -3.56
N GLU A 245 14.72 -3.11 -2.60
CA GLU A 245 14.69 -4.56 -2.89
C GLU A 245 13.43 -5.03 -3.62
N SER A 246 12.40 -4.19 -3.71
CA SER A 246 11.16 -4.54 -4.42
C SER A 246 11.42 -4.81 -5.90
N SER A 247 12.51 -4.26 -6.47
CA SER A 247 12.88 -4.51 -7.87
C SER A 247 13.07 -5.99 -8.18
N LEU A 248 13.64 -6.77 -7.24
CA LEU A 248 13.82 -8.21 -7.39
C LEU A 248 12.47 -8.94 -7.38
N MET A 249 11.65 -8.66 -6.37
CA MET A 249 10.33 -9.30 -6.19
C MET A 249 9.40 -9.03 -7.39
N ILE A 250 9.46 -7.82 -7.96
CA ILE A 250 8.64 -7.45 -9.12
C ILE A 250 9.06 -8.21 -10.38
N ARG A 251 10.37 -8.43 -10.59
CA ARG A 251 10.84 -9.28 -11.70
C ARG A 251 10.42 -10.72 -11.53
N GLU A 252 10.53 -11.25 -10.32
CA GLU A 252 10.11 -12.61 -10.01
C GLU A 252 8.60 -12.78 -10.24
N LEU A 253 7.78 -11.78 -9.87
CA LEU A 253 6.35 -11.79 -10.13
C LEU A 253 6.06 -11.76 -11.63
N GLN A 254 6.75 -10.90 -12.39
CA GLN A 254 6.61 -10.89 -13.85
C GLN A 254 6.96 -12.25 -14.47
N ALA A 255 8.05 -12.89 -14.02
CA ALA A 255 8.47 -14.20 -14.49
C ALA A 255 7.43 -15.28 -14.14
N ALA A 256 6.92 -15.25 -12.91
CA ALA A 256 5.91 -16.20 -12.44
C ALA A 256 4.61 -16.10 -13.23
N VAL A 257 4.14 -14.88 -13.53
CA VAL A 257 2.94 -14.72 -14.36
C VAL A 257 3.20 -15.07 -15.82
N THR A 258 4.40 -14.79 -16.34
CA THR A 258 4.78 -15.26 -17.69
C THR A 258 4.74 -16.80 -17.75
N ALA A 259 5.14 -17.49 -16.69
CA ALA A 259 5.00 -18.94 -16.61
C ALA A 259 3.53 -19.39 -16.50
N ALA A 260 2.69 -18.63 -15.79
CA ALA A 260 1.25 -18.89 -15.71
C ALA A 260 0.55 -18.72 -17.08
N ASP A 261 0.92 -17.70 -17.87
CA ASP A 261 0.43 -17.52 -19.23
C ASP A 261 0.70 -18.75 -20.11
N VAL A 262 1.88 -19.36 -19.99
CA VAL A 262 2.21 -20.62 -20.69
C VAL A 262 1.30 -21.77 -20.27
N LEU A 263 0.98 -21.89 -18.98
CA LEU A 263 0.06 -22.92 -18.49
C LEU A 263 -1.37 -22.70 -19.01
N CYS A 264 -1.79 -21.45 -19.18
CA CYS A 264 -3.08 -21.10 -19.80
C CYS A 264 -3.07 -21.47 -21.30
N GLU A 265 -2.00 -21.15 -22.03
CA GLU A 265 -1.83 -21.50 -23.45
C GLU A 265 -1.81 -23.02 -23.68
N GLU A 266 -1.24 -23.78 -22.74
CA GLU A 266 -1.23 -25.25 -22.73
C GLU A 266 -2.57 -25.86 -22.25
N MET A 267 -3.59 -25.05 -21.94
CA MET A 267 -4.89 -25.48 -21.37
C MET A 267 -4.76 -26.28 -20.06
N THR A 268 -3.67 -26.06 -19.32
CA THR A 268 -3.48 -26.57 -17.96
C THR A 268 -4.28 -25.75 -16.95
N LEU A 269 -4.43 -24.44 -17.23
CA LEU A 269 -5.32 -23.53 -16.54
C LEU A 269 -6.52 -23.22 -17.45
N LEU A 270 -7.70 -23.07 -16.83
CA LEU A 270 -8.95 -22.62 -17.44
C LEU A 270 -8.97 -21.11 -17.62
N THR A 271 -8.20 -20.37 -16.81
CA THR A 271 -7.97 -18.94 -17.00
C THR A 271 -7.37 -18.70 -18.37
N LEU A 272 -7.86 -17.67 -19.07
CA LEU A 272 -7.33 -17.30 -20.37
C LEU A 272 -5.94 -16.69 -20.23
N ALA A 273 -5.03 -17.02 -21.15
CA ALA A 273 -3.71 -16.41 -21.19
C ALA A 273 -3.83 -14.87 -21.35
N SER A 274 -2.90 -14.13 -20.75
CA SER A 274 -2.85 -12.67 -20.89
C SER A 274 -2.86 -12.26 -22.36
N SER A 275 -3.68 -11.27 -22.69
CA SER A 275 -3.68 -10.68 -24.04
C SER A 275 -2.33 -10.00 -24.34
N PRO A 276 -1.96 -9.80 -25.62
CA PRO A 276 -0.73 -9.08 -25.98
C PRO A 276 -0.61 -7.68 -25.35
N GLU A 277 -1.73 -6.99 -25.20
CA GLU A 277 -1.85 -5.68 -24.55
C GLU A 277 -1.51 -5.77 -23.06
N LEU A 278 -2.05 -6.76 -22.33
CA LEU A 278 -1.73 -6.99 -20.91
C LEU A 278 -0.26 -7.38 -20.73
N LYS A 279 0.27 -8.23 -21.61
CA LYS A 279 1.70 -8.59 -21.65
C LYS A 279 2.58 -7.35 -21.90
N ALA A 280 2.14 -6.41 -22.74
CA ALA A 280 2.85 -5.15 -22.95
C ALA A 280 2.78 -4.21 -21.73
N LEU A 281 1.59 -4.07 -21.11
CA LEU A 281 1.40 -3.25 -19.92
C LEU A 281 2.28 -3.74 -18.76
N ARG A 282 2.26 -5.06 -18.48
CA ARG A 282 3.05 -5.68 -17.42
C ARG A 282 4.55 -5.45 -17.60
N ARG A 283 5.04 -5.55 -18.84
CA ARG A 283 6.44 -5.29 -19.19
C ARG A 283 6.82 -3.83 -18.95
N TRP A 284 5.97 -2.89 -19.38
CA TRP A 284 6.19 -1.47 -19.12
C TRP A 284 6.17 -1.14 -17.63
N MET A 285 5.14 -1.58 -16.89
CA MET A 285 5.05 -1.34 -15.44
C MET A 285 6.29 -1.87 -14.71
N THR A 286 6.71 -3.11 -15.01
CA THR A 286 7.88 -3.70 -14.37
C THR A 286 9.15 -2.94 -14.72
N ARG A 287 9.33 -2.54 -15.99
CA ARG A 287 10.45 -1.71 -16.42
C ARG A 287 10.48 -0.38 -15.67
N GLU A 288 9.37 0.34 -15.63
CA GLU A 288 9.29 1.65 -14.96
C GLU A 288 9.66 1.53 -13.49
N VAL A 289 9.08 0.58 -12.77
CA VAL A 289 9.38 0.42 -11.34
C VAL A 289 10.85 0.08 -11.12
N VAL A 290 11.38 -0.89 -11.86
CA VAL A 290 12.77 -1.35 -11.74
C VAL A 290 13.76 -0.23 -12.07
N GLU A 291 13.57 0.45 -13.20
CA GLU A 291 14.52 1.48 -13.66
C GLU A 291 14.49 2.71 -12.76
N GLN A 292 13.34 3.08 -12.20
CA GLN A 292 13.25 4.18 -11.24
C GLN A 292 13.95 3.84 -9.92
N ILE A 293 13.81 2.59 -9.42
CA ILE A 293 14.50 2.12 -8.20
C ILE A 293 16.01 2.03 -8.42
N GLU A 294 16.45 1.32 -9.44
CA GLU A 294 17.86 0.93 -9.59
C GLU A 294 18.69 1.99 -10.31
N LEU A 295 18.11 2.66 -11.30
CA LEU A 295 18.81 3.60 -12.17
C LEU A 295 18.46 5.05 -11.85
N ARG A 296 17.48 5.29 -10.96
CA ARG A 296 16.97 6.63 -10.62
C ARG A 296 16.55 7.43 -11.85
N ARG A 297 16.06 6.74 -12.88
CA ARG A 297 15.55 7.37 -14.10
C ARG A 297 14.21 8.06 -13.80
N PRO A 298 13.89 9.17 -14.48
CA PRO A 298 12.55 9.74 -14.43
C PRO A 298 11.53 8.80 -15.09
N ALA A 299 10.28 8.87 -14.65
CA ALA A 299 9.19 8.09 -15.23
C ALA A 299 8.98 8.41 -16.72
N GLU A 300 8.81 7.38 -17.53
CA GLU A 300 8.40 7.49 -18.93
C GLU A 300 6.90 7.15 -19.07
N PRO A 301 6.08 8.07 -19.60
CA PRO A 301 4.66 7.83 -19.76
C PRO A 301 4.34 6.60 -20.63
N TRP A 302 3.28 5.89 -20.29
CA TRP A 302 2.75 4.83 -21.14
C TRP A 302 2.39 5.41 -22.52
N THR A 303 2.97 4.81 -23.56
CA THR A 303 2.58 5.08 -24.94
C THR A 303 1.50 4.10 -25.36
N THR A 304 0.49 4.58 -26.09
CA THR A 304 -0.63 3.76 -26.54
C THR A 304 -0.12 2.49 -27.21
N TRP A 305 -0.57 1.33 -26.73
CA TRP A 305 -0.24 0.06 -27.36
C TRP A 305 -0.74 0.06 -28.81
N GLN A 306 0.16 -0.28 -29.72
CA GLN A 306 -0.16 -0.53 -31.12
C GLN A 306 -0.09 -2.04 -31.32
N ASP A 307 -1.15 -2.62 -31.87
CA ASP A 307 -1.14 -4.02 -32.30
C ASP A 307 0.01 -4.21 -33.29
N PRO A 308 1.01 -5.05 -33.01
CA PRO A 308 2.06 -5.32 -33.98
C PRO A 308 1.49 -5.92 -35.27
N GLY A 309 0.24 -6.37 -35.28
CA GLY A 309 -0.37 -7.07 -36.39
C GLY A 309 0.33 -8.40 -36.66
N PRO A 310 -0.18 -9.22 -37.58
CA PRO A 310 0.52 -10.43 -38.01
C PRO A 310 1.83 -10.13 -38.78
N ASP A 311 2.05 -8.87 -39.21
CA ASP A 311 3.16 -8.43 -40.07
C ASP A 311 4.06 -7.36 -39.40
N GLY A 312 4.52 -7.61 -38.17
CA GLY A 312 5.65 -6.84 -37.61
C GLY A 312 6.86 -6.90 -38.57
N PRO A 313 7.63 -5.82 -38.75
CA PRO A 313 8.51 -5.68 -39.91
C PRO A 313 9.54 -6.81 -39.96
N ALA A 314 9.41 -7.66 -40.99
CA ALA A 314 10.49 -8.52 -41.43
C ALA A 314 11.73 -7.65 -41.60
N GLY A 315 12.81 -8.07 -40.92
CA GLY A 315 14.06 -7.31 -40.86
C GLY A 315 14.49 -6.77 -42.22
N GLN A 316 14.90 -5.51 -42.22
CA GLN A 316 15.68 -4.92 -43.30
C GLN A 316 16.82 -4.15 -42.67
N GLY A 317 18.05 -4.58 -42.98
CA GLY A 317 19.31 -3.91 -42.64
C GLY A 317 20.36 -4.87 -42.13
#